data_AF-A0AAW3SRG2-F1
#
_entry.id   AF-A0AAW3SRG2-F1
#
_cell.length_a   1.000
_cell.length_b   1.000
_cell.length_c   1.000
_cell.angle_alpha   90.00
_cell.angle_beta   90.00
_cell.angle_gamma   90.00
#
_symmetry.space_group_name_H-M   'P 1'
#
loop_
_entity.id
_entity.type
_entity.pdbx_description
1 polymer ?
#
loop_
_entity_poly.entity_id
_entity_poly.type
_entity_poly.pdbx_seq_one_letter_code
_entity_poly.pdbx_strand_id
1 'polypeptide(L)' 'MAGREVALEQALIAVLGAYRESGGDVEKLISEASGLIIGNTEYRIVEHPNVGLACKEIEEAAKFKK' A
#
# COMPACT_ATOMS: atom_id res chain seq x y z
N MET A 1 -16.43 -0.62 -8.96
CA MET A 1 -15.33 -1.42 -8.40
C MET A 1 -15.73 -2.88 -8.42
N ALA A 2 -14.89 -3.76 -8.96
CA ALA A 2 -15.07 -5.19 -8.82
C ALA A 2 -14.89 -5.58 -7.34
N GLY A 3 -15.59 -6.60 -6.85
CA GLY A 3 -15.51 -7.00 -5.44
C GLY A 3 -14.08 -7.29 -4.95
N ARG A 4 -13.18 -7.71 -5.86
CA ARG A 4 -11.76 -7.89 -5.59
C ARG A 4 -11.02 -6.58 -5.28
N GLU A 5 -11.33 -5.49 -5.97
CA GLU A 5 -10.66 -4.18 -5.75
C GLU A 5 -10.99 -3.66 -4.35
N VAL A 6 -12.27 -3.70 -3.97
CA VAL A 6 -12.73 -3.31 -2.63
C VAL A 6 -12.10 -4.20 -1.56
N ALA A 7 -12.04 -5.52 -1.78
CA ALA A 7 -11.43 -6.44 -0.83
C ALA A 7 -9.92 -6.17 -0.64
N LEU A 8 -9.20 -5.86 -1.72
CA LEU A 8 -7.78 -5.50 -1.66
C LEU A 8 -7.55 -4.16 -0.93
N GLU A 9 -8.37 -3.15 -1.20
CA GLU A 9 -8.33 -1.86 -0.51
C GLU A 9 -8.56 -2.04 1.01
N GLN A 10 -9.61 -2.78 1.39
CA GLN A 10 -9.92 -3.04 2.80
C GLN A 10 -8.81 -3.85 3.49
N ALA A 11 -8.22 -4.84 2.80
CA ALA A 11 -7.10 -5.60 3.33
C ALA A 11 -5.86 -4.71 3.58
N LEU A 12 -5.55 -3.81 2.64
CA LEU A 12 -4.43 -2.89 2.76
C LEU A 12 -4.64 -1.90 3.92
N ILE A 13 -5.83 -1.31 4.02
CA ILE A 13 -6.23 -0.45 5.15
C ILE A 13 -6.06 -1.19 6.48
N ALA A 14 -6.55 -2.42 6.58
CA ALA A 14 -6.49 -3.20 7.81
C ALA A 14 -5.05 -3.52 8.24
N VAL A 15 -4.18 -3.89 7.31
CA VAL A 15 -2.76 -4.19 7.60
C VAL A 15 -2.02 -2.93 8.06
N LEU A 16 -2.19 -1.80 7.36
CA LEU A 16 -1.58 -0.52 7.75
C LEU A 16 -2.13 -0.02 9.09
N GLY A 17 -3.43 -0.20 9.33
CA GLY A 17 -4.07 0.09 10.61
C GLY A 17 -3.48 -0.74 11.75
N ALA A 18 -3.35 -2.05 11.57
CA ALA A 18 -2.75 -2.92 12.59
C ALA A 18 -1.30 -2.51 12.92
N TYR A 19 -0.50 -2.16 11.90
CA TYR A 19 0.86 -1.67 12.12
C TYR A 19 0.87 -0.34 12.89
N ARG A 20 -0.03 0.59 12.55
CA ARG A 20 -0.21 1.85 13.29
C ARG A 20 -0.55 1.61 14.77
N GLU A 21 -1.53 0.77 15.05
CA GLU A 21 -1.98 0.45 16.41
C GLU A 21 -0.88 -0.26 17.23
N SER A 22 0.04 -0.96 16.56
CA SER A 22 1.23 -1.54 17.20
C SER A 22 2.34 -0.52 17.51
N GLY A 23 2.13 0.77 17.21
CA GLY A 23 3.12 1.84 17.41
C GLY A 23 4.11 2.00 16.26
N GLY A 24 3.83 1.38 15.11
CA GLY A 24 4.67 1.45 13.93
C GLY A 24 4.63 2.82 13.24
N ASP A 25 5.78 3.25 12.70
CA ASP A 25 5.89 4.45 11.88
C ASP A 25 5.34 4.18 10.47
N VAL A 26 4.06 4.51 10.28
CA VAL A 26 3.35 4.30 9.02
C VAL A 26 3.93 5.14 7.88
N GLU A 27 4.43 6.35 8.16
CA GLU A 27 5.01 7.20 7.11
C GLU A 27 6.31 6.60 6.57
N LYS A 28 7.16 6.10 7.47
CA LYS A 28 8.36 5.35 7.09
C LYS A 28 8.01 4.09 6.30
N LEU A 29 7.01 3.33 6.74
CA LEU A 29 6.58 2.11 6.04
C LEU A 29 6.09 2.39 4.62
N ILE A 30 5.31 3.47 4.40
CA ILE A 30 4.84 3.88 3.07
C ILE A 30 6.02 4.21 2.15
N SER A 31 7.00 4.97 2.67
CA SER A 31 8.20 5.36 1.92
C SER A 31 9.00 4.12 1.49
N GLU A 32 9.23 3.18 2.41
CA GLU A 32 9.91 1.93 2.14
C GLU A 32 9.14 1.07 1.12
N ALA A 33 7.83 0.89 1.31
CA ALA A 33 6.98 0.12 0.40
C ALA A 33 6.95 0.73 -1.02
N SER A 34 6.86 2.05 -1.12
CA SER A 34 6.94 2.76 -2.41
C SER A 34 8.30 2.55 -3.08
N GLY A 35 9.38 2.56 -2.30
CA GLY A 35 10.73 2.23 -2.77
C GLY A 35 10.84 0.81 -3.32
N LEU A 36 10.18 -0.18 -2.70
CA LEU A 36 10.14 -1.57 -3.19
C LEU A 36 9.41 -1.70 -4.54
N ILE A 37 8.38 -0.88 -4.79
CA ILE A 37 7.64 -0.92 -6.06
C ILE A 37 8.38 -0.16 -7.17
N ILE A 38 8.99 0.99 -6.83
CA ILE A 38 9.72 1.84 -7.80
C ILE A 38 11.06 1.20 -8.17
N GLY A 39 11.83 0.77 -7.17
CA GLY A 39 13.01 -0.04 -7.39
C GLY A 39 12.59 -1.34 -8.04
N ASN A 40 13.29 -1.78 -9.08
CA ASN A 40 13.00 -3.04 -9.78
C ASN A 40 13.33 -4.25 -8.88
N THR A 41 12.62 -4.37 -7.76
CA THR A 41 12.80 -5.39 -6.72
C THR A 41 11.92 -6.61 -6.99
N GLU A 42 12.15 -7.68 -6.25
CA GLU A 42 11.30 -8.89 -6.28
C GLU A 42 9.83 -8.63 -5.88
N TYR A 43 9.55 -7.50 -5.23
CA TYR A 43 8.20 -7.12 -4.79
C TYR A 43 7.42 -6.35 -5.85
N ARG A 44 8.03 -6.06 -7.00
CA ARG A 44 7.38 -5.41 -8.13
C ARG A 44 6.84 -6.44 -9.11
N ILE A 45 5.56 -6.32 -9.47
CA ILE A 45 5.00 -7.04 -10.62
C ILE A 45 5.48 -6.33 -11.89
N VAL A 46 6.51 -6.90 -12.52
CA VAL A 46 7.29 -6.28 -13.62
C VAL A 46 6.42 -5.93 -14.84
N GLU A 47 5.36 -6.68 -15.10
CA GLU A 47 4.45 -6.46 -16.24
C GLU A 47 3.29 -5.49 -15.95
N HIS A 48 3.17 -4.98 -14.72
CA HIS A 48 2.09 -4.04 -14.38
C HIS A 48 2.51 -2.60 -14.70
N PRO A 49 1.83 -1.89 -15.62
CA PRO A 49 2.29 -0.59 -16.13
C PRO A 49 2.18 0.54 -15.09
N ASN A 50 1.37 0.36 -14.05
CA ASN A 50 0.97 1.47 -13.18
C ASN A 50 1.63 1.41 -11.80
N VAL A 51 2.96 1.51 -11.75
CA VAL A 51 3.73 1.68 -10.50
C VAL A 51 3.21 2.86 -9.68
N GLY A 52 2.93 3.99 -10.35
CA GLY A 52 2.38 5.18 -9.69
C GLY A 52 1.00 4.97 -9.08
N LEU A 53 0.16 4.12 -9.69
CA LEU A 53 -1.13 3.77 -9.11
C LEU A 53 -0.94 2.96 -7.83
N ALA A 54 -0.05 1.96 -7.83
CA ALA A 54 0.23 1.18 -6.63
C ALA A 54 0.74 2.04 -5.46
N CYS A 55 1.63 3.01 -5.72
CA CYS A 55 2.05 3.96 -4.68
C CYS A 55 0.88 4.83 -4.18
N LYS A 56 0.01 5.30 -5.09
CA LYS A 56 -1.18 6.09 -4.75
C LYS A 56 -2.15 5.32 -3.87
N GLU A 57 -2.42 4.04 -4.19
CA GLU A 57 -3.29 3.17 -3.38
C GLU A 57 -2.73 2.97 -1.96
N ILE A 58 -1.41 2.83 -1.81
CA ILE A 58 -0.75 2.76 -0.49
C ILE A 58 -0.97 4.05 0.30
N GLU A 59 -0.77 5.21 -0.33
CA GLU A 59 -1.00 6.49 0.32
C GLU A 59 -2.46 6.72 0.72
N GLU A 60 -3.41 6.34 -0.14
CA GLU A 60 -4.84 6.49 0.12
C GLU A 60 -5.28 5.58 1.28
N ALA A 61 -4.83 4.32 1.28
CA ALA A 61 -5.08 3.39 2.38
C ALA A 61 -4.50 3.89 3.71
N ALA A 62 -3.30 4.49 3.69
CA ALA A 62 -2.69 5.07 4.88
C ALA A 62 -3.45 6.29 5.41
N LYS A 63 -4.07 7.08 4.55
CA LYS A 63 -4.88 8.24 4.96
C LYS A 63 -6.22 7.82 5.57
N PHE A 64 -6.63 6.57 5.39
CA PHE A 64 -7.85 6.06 5.99
C PHE A 64 -7.79 6.11 7.52
N LYS A 65 -8.68 6.91 8.10
CA LYS A 65 -8.98 7.01 9.53
C LYS A 65 -10.49 7.16 9.64
N LYS A 66 -11.12 6.31 10.45
CA LYS A 66 -12.55 6.35 10.72
C LYS A 66 -12.81 7.05 12.05
#